data_AF-A0A821PKC6-F1
#
_entry.id   AF-A0A821PKC6-F1
#
_cell.length_a   1.000
_cell.length_b   1.000
_cell.length_c   1.000
_cell.angle_alpha   90.00
_cell.angle_beta   90.00
_cell.angle_gamma   90.00
#
_symmetry.space_group_name_H-M   'P 1'
#
loop_
_entity.id
_entity.type
_entity.pdbx_description
1 polymer ?
#
loop_
_entity_poly.entity_id
_entity_poly.type
_entity_poly.pdbx_seq_one_letter_code
_entity_poly.pdbx_strand_id
1 'polypeptide(L)'
;MISPVKRLCSSSSSSLVKRQWHPIVDDDYLRLPNLQSMIVARVKDRRLTSDILPSINKIYPWPNSLKHVRRLHQHDNQLDILLYPSSFLSSIEKSQFEKYFENETRLINIPENPCLLKWQYDICINQYWPNLAFRENKILEQSQLNKDLTEQDEISLDLLQKIQENDKESHCAIIVDNERK
;
A
#
# COMPACT_ATOMS: atom_id res chain seq x y z
N MET A 1 55.96 40.50 31.77
CA MET A 1 56.37 39.70 30.60
C MET A 1 55.86 38.30 30.81
N ILE A 2 54.77 37.92 30.13
CA ILE A 2 54.10 36.63 30.27
C ILE A 2 54.37 35.86 28.98
N SER A 3 55.08 34.74 29.10
CA SER A 3 55.39 33.84 27.99
C SER A 3 54.11 33.26 27.38
N PRO A 4 54.02 33.10 26.04
CA PRO A 4 52.84 32.50 25.43
C PRO A 4 52.81 30.99 25.70
N VAL A 5 51.71 30.53 26.29
CA VAL A 5 51.38 29.10 26.42
C VAL A 5 51.15 28.53 25.02
N LYS A 6 52.10 27.73 24.53
CA LYS A 6 51.94 26.97 23.28
C LYS A 6 50.82 25.95 23.48
N ARG A 7 49.67 26.14 22.79
CA ARG A 7 48.68 25.08 22.63
C ARG A 7 49.29 23.99 21.76
N LEU A 8 49.64 22.87 22.38
CA LEU A 8 49.88 21.61 21.69
C LEU A 8 48.56 21.17 21.08
N CYS A 9 48.40 21.40 19.78
CA CYS A 9 47.38 20.74 19.00
C CYS A 9 47.76 19.26 18.92
N SER A 10 47.14 18.41 19.73
CA SER A 10 47.13 16.98 19.47
C SER A 10 46.18 16.73 18.31
N SER A 11 46.72 16.70 17.10
CA SER A 11 46.08 16.11 15.92
C SER A 11 45.99 14.60 16.13
N SER A 12 45.14 14.17 17.05
CA SER A 12 44.66 12.79 17.10
C SER A 12 43.51 12.71 16.10
N SER A 13 43.83 12.47 14.83
CA SER A 13 42.90 11.94 13.86
C SER A 13 42.54 10.51 14.27
N SER A 14 41.69 10.37 15.28
CA SER A 14 40.92 9.15 15.49
C SER A 14 39.81 9.16 14.45
N SER A 15 40.11 8.63 13.27
CA SER A 15 39.05 8.15 12.39
C SER A 15 38.40 6.97 13.11
N LEU A 16 37.47 7.27 14.02
CA LEU A 16 36.50 6.32 14.53
C LEU A 16 35.74 5.83 13.30
N VAL A 17 36.19 4.71 12.74
CA VAL A 17 35.38 3.92 11.82
C VAL A 17 34.15 3.54 12.63
N LYS A 18 33.08 4.33 12.49
CA LYS A 18 31.77 3.98 13.00
C LYS A 18 31.44 2.66 12.33
N ARG A 19 31.58 1.55 13.05
CA ARG A 19 31.04 0.27 12.63
C ARG A 19 29.54 0.50 12.48
N GLN A 20 29.09 0.76 11.25
CA GLN A 20 27.68 0.83 10.92
C GLN A 20 27.18 -0.61 10.95
N TRP A 21 26.39 -0.91 11.97
CA TRP A 21 25.59 -2.12 11.99
C TRP A 21 24.65 -2.03 10.79
N HIS A 22 24.82 -2.92 9.82
CA HIS A 22 23.87 -3.06 8.74
C HIS A 22 22.67 -3.81 9.32
N PRO A 23 21.46 -3.24 9.29
CA PRO A 23 20.28 -3.97 9.73
C PRO A 23 20.14 -5.21 8.86
N ILE A 24 20.12 -6.38 9.47
CA ILE A 24 19.72 -7.61 8.79
C ILE A 24 18.21 -7.49 8.62
N VAL A 25 17.79 -7.18 7.40
CA VAL A 25 16.39 -7.10 7.00
C VAL A 25 15.94 -8.51 6.69
N ASP A 26 14.87 -8.96 7.37
CA ASP A 26 14.21 -10.23 7.07
C ASP A 26 13.70 -10.23 5.62
N ASP A 27 13.87 -11.34 4.91
CA ASP A 27 13.47 -11.44 3.51
C ASP A 27 11.94 -11.36 3.35
N ASP A 28 11.18 -11.59 4.43
CA ASP A 28 9.74 -11.35 4.46
C ASP A 28 9.35 -9.88 4.20
N TYR A 29 10.25 -8.91 4.47
CA TYR A 29 10.02 -7.50 4.14
C TYR A 29 10.15 -7.20 2.64
N LEU A 30 10.74 -8.13 1.88
CA LEU A 30 10.90 -8.07 0.43
C LEU A 30 9.72 -8.72 -0.31
N ARG A 31 8.78 -9.36 0.40
CA ARG A 31 7.60 -9.98 -0.21
C ARG A 31 6.44 -9.00 -0.27
N LEU A 32 5.43 -9.29 -1.09
CA LEU A 32 4.18 -8.52 -1.06
C LEU A 32 3.51 -8.64 0.32
N PRO A 33 2.89 -7.57 0.83
CA PRO A 33 2.20 -7.61 2.11
C PRO A 33 1.01 -8.59 2.08
N ASN A 34 0.76 -9.23 3.21
CA ASN A 34 -0.44 -10.06 3.39
C ASN A 34 -1.71 -9.25 3.11
N LEU A 35 -2.71 -9.90 2.53
CA LEU A 35 -3.95 -9.27 2.12
C LEU A 35 -5.11 -9.68 3.04
N GLN A 36 -6.01 -8.74 3.27
CA GLN A 36 -7.25 -8.93 4.00
C GLN A 36 -8.44 -8.48 3.14
N SER A 37 -9.49 -9.30 3.07
CA SER A 37 -10.72 -8.96 2.35
C SER A 37 -11.62 -8.03 3.16
N MET A 38 -11.99 -6.92 2.55
CA MET A 38 -12.83 -5.87 3.11
C MET A 38 -14.07 -5.64 2.25
N ILE A 39 -15.14 -5.21 2.89
CA ILE A 39 -16.35 -4.79 2.20
C ILE A 39 -16.21 -3.32 1.85
N VAL A 40 -16.51 -3.00 0.60
CA VAL A 40 -16.59 -1.65 0.06
C VAL A 40 -18.03 -1.39 -0.35
N ALA A 41 -18.52 -0.21 0.01
CA ALA A 41 -19.82 0.27 -0.40
C ALA A 41 -19.67 1.59 -1.17
N ARG A 42 -20.60 1.83 -2.09
CA ARG A 42 -20.69 3.10 -2.81
C ARG A 42 -21.68 4.02 -2.11
N VAL A 43 -21.29 5.26 -1.90
CA VAL A 43 -22.12 6.28 -1.23
C VAL A 43 -23.15 6.85 -2.20
N LYS A 44 -24.44 6.84 -1.80
CA LYS A 44 -25.56 7.39 -2.60
C LYS A 44 -25.43 8.89 -2.87
N ASP A 45 -25.13 9.65 -1.83
CA ASP A 45 -24.97 11.11 -1.90
C ASP A 45 -23.68 11.54 -1.20
N ARG A 46 -22.78 12.14 -1.98
CA ARG A 46 -21.49 12.66 -1.52
C ARG A 46 -21.62 13.75 -0.45
N ARG A 47 -22.75 14.46 -0.40
CA ARG A 47 -23.00 15.48 0.63
C ARG A 47 -23.15 14.87 2.03
N LEU A 48 -23.51 13.58 2.11
CA LEU A 48 -23.68 12.86 3.37
C LEU A 48 -22.37 12.32 3.95
N THR A 49 -21.24 12.51 3.27
CA THR A 49 -19.94 11.94 3.69
C THR A 49 -19.54 12.36 5.11
N SER A 50 -19.86 13.60 5.52
CA SER A 50 -19.61 14.11 6.86
C SER A 50 -20.35 13.32 7.95
N ASP A 51 -21.51 12.77 7.63
CA ASP A 51 -22.39 12.09 8.58
C ASP A 51 -22.17 10.58 8.57
N ILE A 52 -21.69 10.05 7.44
CA ILE A 52 -21.40 8.63 7.22
C ILE A 52 -20.23 8.18 8.08
N LEU A 53 -19.09 8.87 8.02
CA LEU A 53 -17.87 8.45 8.73
C LEU A 53 -18.05 8.35 10.25
N PRO A 54 -18.65 9.33 10.96
CA PRO A 54 -18.94 9.22 12.39
C PRO A 54 -19.90 8.06 12.70
N SER A 55 -20.93 7.86 11.89
CA SER A 55 -21.89 6.77 12.05
C SER A 55 -21.22 5.40 11.94
N ILE A 56 -20.38 5.19 10.92
CA ILE A 56 -19.66 3.92 10.77
C ILE A 56 -18.63 3.74 11.88
N ASN A 57 -17.91 4.80 12.28
CA ASN A 57 -16.90 4.70 13.35
C ASN A 57 -17.50 4.32 14.72
N LYS A 58 -18.80 4.55 14.95
CA LYS A 58 -19.49 4.05 16.15
C LYS A 58 -19.69 2.53 16.14
N ILE A 59 -19.82 1.93 14.96
CA ILE A 59 -20.08 0.50 14.78
C ILE A 59 -18.75 -0.25 14.62
N TYR A 60 -17.89 0.25 13.73
CA TYR A 60 -16.56 -0.28 13.47
C TYR A 60 -15.55 0.89 13.40
N PRO A 61 -14.92 1.24 14.53
CA PRO A 61 -13.87 2.25 14.55
C PRO A 61 -12.70 1.81 13.70
N TRP A 62 -12.14 2.74 12.93
CA TRP A 62 -11.02 2.42 12.04
C TRP A 62 -9.80 1.95 12.88
N PRO A 63 -9.34 0.70 12.69
CA PRO A 63 -8.32 0.13 13.55
C PRO A 63 -6.96 0.81 13.32
N ASN A 64 -6.15 0.89 14.37
CA ASN A 64 -4.81 1.48 14.30
C ASN A 64 -3.90 0.75 13.30
N SER A 65 -4.10 -0.56 13.12
CA SER A 65 -3.35 -1.38 12.16
C SER A 65 -3.59 -0.94 10.71
N LEU A 66 -4.75 -0.37 10.39
CA LEU A 66 -5.11 0.07 9.02
C LEU A 66 -4.91 1.57 8.80
N LYS A 67 -4.11 2.26 9.61
CA LYS A 67 -3.83 3.70 9.42
C LYS A 67 -3.13 4.03 8.10
N HIS A 68 -2.44 3.07 7.50
CA HIS A 68 -1.86 3.18 6.17
C HIS A 68 -2.90 3.08 5.04
N VAL A 69 -4.15 2.73 5.33
CA VAL A 69 -5.22 2.64 4.34
C VAL A 69 -6.18 3.79 4.54
N ARG A 70 -6.36 4.63 3.51
CA ARG A 70 -7.36 5.70 3.55
C ARG A 70 -8.72 5.12 3.17
N ARG A 71 -9.68 5.27 4.09
CA ARG A 71 -11.00 4.65 4.04
C ARG A 71 -11.86 5.09 2.86
N LEU A 72 -11.70 6.33 2.40
CA LEU A 72 -12.49 6.92 1.31
C LEU A 72 -11.69 6.92 0.01
N HIS A 73 -12.33 6.59 -1.10
CA HIS A 73 -11.77 6.74 -2.43
C HIS A 73 -12.79 7.39 -3.36
N GLN A 74 -12.40 8.49 -3.99
CA GLN A 74 -13.25 9.24 -4.92
C GLN A 74 -12.76 9.04 -6.35
N HIS A 75 -13.65 8.61 -7.25
CA HIS A 75 -13.35 8.36 -8.65
C HIS A 75 -14.59 8.68 -9.50
N ASP A 76 -14.44 9.39 -10.63
CA ASP A 76 -15.52 9.69 -11.60
C ASP A 76 -16.87 10.06 -10.97
N ASN A 77 -16.86 11.05 -10.08
CA ASN A 77 -18.01 11.52 -9.30
C ASN A 77 -18.64 10.52 -8.33
N GLN A 78 -18.12 9.30 -8.23
CA GLN A 78 -18.49 8.30 -7.25
C GLN A 78 -17.59 8.39 -6.02
N LEU A 79 -18.13 7.99 -4.88
CA LEU A 79 -17.39 7.91 -3.62
C LEU A 79 -17.57 6.51 -3.04
N ASP A 80 -16.46 5.79 -2.98
CA ASP A 80 -16.40 4.47 -2.39
C ASP A 80 -15.81 4.56 -0.98
N ILE A 81 -16.34 3.74 -0.08
CA ILE A 81 -15.89 3.67 1.31
C ILE A 81 -15.61 2.24 1.72
N LEU A 82 -14.42 2.01 2.29
CA LEU A 82 -14.09 0.77 2.98
C LEU A 82 -14.86 0.69 4.30
N LEU A 83 -15.60 -0.38 4.51
CA LEU A 83 -16.41 -0.59 5.70
C LEU A 83 -15.67 -1.41 6.73
N TYR A 84 -15.82 -2.73 6.67
CA TYR A 84 -15.33 -3.69 7.65
C TYR A 84 -14.84 -4.96 6.94
N PRO A 85 -14.07 -5.83 7.63
CA PRO A 85 -13.63 -7.10 7.07
C PRO A 85 -14.82 -7.96 6.63
N SER A 86 -14.64 -8.78 5.60
CA SER A 86 -15.70 -9.67 5.09
C SER A 86 -16.28 -10.59 6.18
N SER A 87 -15.47 -10.94 7.19
CA SER A 87 -15.89 -11.72 8.36
C SER A 87 -16.99 -11.05 9.21
N PHE A 88 -17.17 -9.73 9.10
CA PHE A 88 -18.22 -9.00 9.83
C PHE A 88 -19.55 -8.93 9.08
N LEU A 89 -19.64 -9.45 7.84
CA LEU A 89 -20.84 -9.35 7.01
C LEU A 89 -22.08 -9.94 7.68
N SER A 90 -21.93 -11.06 8.40
CA SER A 90 -23.03 -11.74 9.10
C SER A 90 -23.51 -10.99 10.35
N SER A 91 -22.66 -10.13 10.93
CA SER A 91 -22.90 -9.50 12.23
C SER A 91 -23.55 -8.13 12.12
N ILE A 92 -23.70 -7.60 10.90
CA ILE A 92 -24.14 -6.23 10.66
C ILE A 92 -25.44 -6.25 9.87
N GLU A 93 -26.50 -5.72 10.49
CA GLU A 93 -27.79 -5.57 9.83
C GLU A 93 -27.69 -4.58 8.66
N LYS A 94 -28.02 -5.05 7.45
CA LYS A 94 -27.98 -4.26 6.21
C LYS A 94 -28.81 -2.97 6.31
N SER A 95 -29.93 -3.03 7.03
CA SER A 95 -30.86 -1.92 7.27
C SER A 95 -30.20 -0.67 7.87
N GLN A 96 -29.12 -0.81 8.65
CA GLN A 96 -28.43 0.33 9.27
C GLN A 96 -27.74 1.22 8.23
N PHE A 97 -27.42 0.68 7.07
CA PHE A 97 -26.56 1.30 6.07
C PHE A 97 -27.26 1.58 4.73
N GLU A 98 -28.47 1.05 4.53
CA GLU A 98 -29.29 1.29 3.32
C GLU A 98 -29.55 2.77 3.04
N LYS A 99 -29.60 3.63 4.07
CA LYS A 99 -29.75 5.08 3.89
C LYS A 99 -28.52 5.78 3.32
N TYR A 100 -27.33 5.19 3.46
CA TYR A 100 -26.06 5.82 3.10
C TYR A 100 -25.46 5.27 1.81
N PHE A 101 -25.69 3.99 1.54
CA PHE A 101 -25.05 3.30 0.43
C PHE A 101 -26.05 2.88 -0.64
N GLU A 102 -25.54 2.77 -1.87
CA GLU A 102 -26.21 2.06 -2.94
C GLU A 102 -26.39 0.59 -2.52
N ASN A 103 -27.42 -0.09 -3.05
CA ASN A 103 -27.73 -1.47 -2.65
C ASN A 103 -26.64 -2.49 -3.03
N GLU A 104 -25.57 -2.03 -3.68
CA GLU A 104 -24.44 -2.82 -4.13
C GLU A 104 -23.24 -2.64 -3.19
N THR A 105 -22.78 -3.74 -2.62
CA THR A 105 -21.50 -3.84 -1.93
C THR A 105 -20.59 -4.81 -2.66
N ARG A 106 -19.29 -4.55 -2.61
CA ARG A 106 -18.26 -5.38 -3.25
C ARG A 106 -17.19 -5.76 -2.25
N LEU A 107 -16.53 -6.88 -2.52
CA LEU A 107 -15.37 -7.32 -1.75
C LEU A 107 -14.10 -6.87 -2.45
N ILE A 108 -13.19 -6.26 -1.69
CA ILE A 108 -11.87 -5.84 -2.17
C ILE A 108 -10.82 -6.32 -1.17
N ASN A 109 -9.69 -6.79 -1.69
CA ASN A 109 -8.53 -7.11 -0.86
C ASN A 109 -7.72 -5.84 -0.59
N ILE A 110 -7.21 -5.67 0.63
CA ILE A 110 -6.30 -4.58 1.01
C ILE A 110 -5.09 -5.16 1.74
N PRO A 111 -3.94 -4.48 1.72
CA PRO A 111 -2.78 -4.92 2.49
C PRO A 111 -3.02 -4.74 3.99
N GLU A 112 -2.85 -5.82 4.76
CA GLU A 112 -2.98 -5.84 6.23
C GLU A 112 -1.92 -4.96 6.90
N ASN A 113 -0.72 -4.94 6.31
CA ASN A 113 0.43 -4.16 6.77
C ASN A 113 0.81 -3.07 5.75
N PRO A 114 1.45 -1.97 6.17
CA PRO A 114 1.93 -0.94 5.27
C PRO A 114 2.97 -1.48 4.28
N CYS A 115 2.90 -1.02 3.03
CA CYS A 115 3.96 -1.22 2.05
C CYS A 115 5.24 -0.53 2.54
N LEU A 116 6.34 -1.27 2.56
CA LEU A 116 7.64 -0.78 3.03
C LEU A 116 8.51 -0.25 1.90
N LEU A 117 8.29 -0.77 0.69
CA LEU A 117 9.06 -0.50 -0.51
C LEU A 117 8.16 0.13 -1.58
N LYS A 118 8.75 1.01 -2.40
CA LYS A 118 8.02 1.71 -3.46
C LYS A 118 7.31 0.77 -4.44
N TRP A 119 7.98 -0.29 -4.88
CA TRP A 119 7.39 -1.25 -5.82
C TRP A 119 6.19 -2.01 -5.21
N GLN A 120 6.22 -2.34 -3.91
CA GLN A 120 5.07 -2.96 -3.22
C GLN A 120 3.88 -2.02 -3.25
N TYR A 121 4.13 -0.74 -2.95
CA TYR A 121 3.10 0.28 -2.97
C TYR A 121 2.48 0.42 -4.36
N ASP A 122 3.31 0.50 -5.41
CA ASP A 122 2.84 0.66 -6.79
C ASP A 122 2.01 -0.55 -7.25
N ILE A 123 2.39 -1.77 -6.89
CA ILE A 123 1.56 -2.97 -7.14
C ILE A 123 0.24 -2.86 -6.38
N CYS A 124 0.28 -2.52 -5.09
CA CYS A 124 -0.91 -2.52 -4.26
C CYS A 124 -1.94 -1.46 -4.66
N ILE A 125 -1.52 -0.26 -5.07
CA ILE A 125 -2.48 0.77 -5.52
C ILE A 125 -3.13 0.42 -6.86
N ASN A 126 -2.41 -0.29 -7.72
CA ASN A 126 -2.90 -0.66 -9.06
C ASN A 126 -3.84 -1.87 -9.01
N GLN A 127 -3.60 -2.83 -8.11
CA GLN A 127 -4.34 -4.10 -8.08
C GLN A 127 -5.41 -4.19 -6.98
N TYR A 128 -5.26 -3.47 -5.88
CA TYR A 128 -6.05 -3.71 -4.67
C TYR A 128 -6.87 -2.49 -4.24
N TRP A 129 -6.22 -1.49 -3.66
CA TRP A 129 -6.89 -0.27 -3.21
C TRP A 129 -6.05 0.96 -3.56
N PRO A 130 -6.60 1.92 -4.31
CA PRO A 130 -5.81 3.03 -4.84
C PRO A 130 -5.41 4.05 -3.77
N ASN A 131 -6.11 4.09 -2.63
CA ASN A 131 -5.86 5.11 -1.60
C ASN A 131 -5.08 4.57 -0.39
N LEU A 132 -3.82 4.24 -0.63
CA LEU A 132 -2.87 3.82 0.40
C LEU A 132 -1.93 4.99 0.77
N ALA A 133 -1.58 5.09 2.04
CA ALA A 133 -0.60 6.03 2.55
C ALA A 133 0.78 5.36 2.56
N PHE A 134 1.62 5.77 1.62
CA PHE A 134 3.01 5.34 1.58
C PHE A 134 3.89 6.25 2.44
N ARG A 135 4.76 5.65 3.24
CA ARG A 135 5.86 6.34 3.91
C ARG A 135 7.14 5.61 3.54
N GLU A 136 7.92 6.25 2.68
CA GLU A 136 9.19 5.72 2.19
C GLU A 136 10.13 5.36 3.36
N ASN A 137 10.65 4.13 3.35
CA ASN A 137 11.67 3.70 4.28
C ASN A 137 13.03 3.69 3.59
N LYS A 138 13.73 4.83 3.67
CA LYS A 138 15.03 5.06 3.03
C LYS A 138 16.09 4.01 3.36
N ILE A 139 16.04 3.44 4.57
CA ILE A 139 17.02 2.43 5.01
C ILE A 139 16.77 1.11 4.28
N LEU A 140 15.50 0.71 4.15
CA LEU A 140 15.14 -0.52 3.44
C LEU A 140 15.39 -0.38 1.94
N GLU A 141 15.04 0.75 1.33
CA GLU A 141 15.30 0.98 -0.09
C GLU A 141 16.80 1.01 -0.41
N GLN A 142 17.62 1.64 0.43
CA GLN A 142 19.09 1.59 0.30
C GLN A 142 19.65 0.18 0.52
N SER A 143 19.06 -0.61 1.42
CA SER A 143 19.49 -2.00 1.62
C SER A 143 19.14 -2.90 0.44
N GLN A 144 18.04 -2.64 -0.28
CA GLN A 144 17.74 -3.33 -1.53
C GLN A 144 18.70 -2.94 -2.66
N LEU A 145 19.11 -1.66 -2.75
CA LEU A 145 20.11 -1.22 -3.72
C LEU A 145 21.50 -1.84 -3.49
N ASN A 146 21.79 -2.27 -2.25
CA ASN A 146 23.07 -2.86 -1.86
C ASN A 146 23.05 -4.40 -1.78
N LYS A 147 21.88 -5.03 -1.74
CA LYS A 147 21.73 -6.44 -2.07
C LYS A 147 21.66 -6.49 -3.59
N ASP A 148 22.79 -6.72 -4.26
CA ASP A 148 22.79 -7.20 -5.65
C ASP A 148 21.65 -8.22 -5.76
N LEU A 149 20.65 -7.92 -6.59
CA LEU A 149 19.50 -8.78 -6.82
C LEU A 149 20.04 -10.19 -7.02
N THR A 150 19.77 -11.08 -6.06
CA THR A 150 20.16 -12.47 -6.26
C THR A 150 19.38 -13.01 -7.46
N GLU A 151 19.95 -13.96 -8.21
CA GLU A 151 19.36 -14.48 -9.47
C GLU A 151 17.86 -14.84 -9.36
N GLN A 152 17.37 -15.18 -8.16
CA GLN A 152 15.95 -15.44 -7.89
C GLN A 152 15.04 -14.21 -7.92
N ASP A 153 15.54 -13.02 -7.56
CA ASP A 153 14.80 -11.76 -7.60
C ASP A 153 14.65 -11.27 -9.04
N GLU A 154 15.69 -11.44 -9.88
CA GLU A 154 15.61 -11.17 -11.32
C GLU A 154 14.60 -12.09 -12.01
N ILE A 155 14.60 -13.39 -11.67
CA ILE A 155 13.60 -14.36 -12.19
C ILE A 155 12.18 -13.95 -11.79
N SER A 156 11.99 -13.47 -10.55
CA SER A 156 10.67 -13.07 -10.04
C SER A 156 10.15 -11.80 -10.72
N LEU A 157 11.02 -10.82 -10.97
CA LEU A 157 10.69 -9.61 -11.71
C LEU A 157 10.41 -9.89 -13.19
N ASP A 158 11.20 -10.77 -13.83
CA ASP A 158 11.00 -11.18 -15.23
C ASP A 158 9.70 -11.97 -15.41
N LEU A 159 9.32 -12.81 -14.43
CA LEU A 159 8.02 -13.48 -14.39
C LEU A 159 6.85 -12.51 -14.25
N LEU A 160 6.96 -11.51 -13.36
CA LEU A 160 5.93 -10.49 -13.18
C LEU A 160 5.76 -9.61 -14.43
N GLN A 161 6.87 -9.31 -15.12
CA GLN A 161 6.85 -8.54 -16.36
C GLN A 161 6.19 -9.34 -17.50
N LYS A 162 6.49 -10.63 -17.63
CA LYS A 162 5.82 -11.54 -18.58
C LYS A 162 4.32 -11.71 -18.32
N ILE A 163 3.90 -11.75 -17.06
CA ILE A 163 2.47 -11.80 -16.70
C ILE A 163 1.77 -10.50 -17.15
N GLN A 164 2.39 -9.33 -16.94
CA GLN A 164 1.85 -8.05 -17.39
C GLN A 164 1.82 -7.89 -18.91
N GLU A 165 2.74 -8.52 -19.64
CA GLU A 165 2.76 -8.53 -21.10
C GLU A 165 1.67 -9.46 -21.68
N ASN A 166 1.48 -10.64 -21.09
CA ASN A 166 0.39 -11.55 -21.44
C ASN A 166 -1.01 -10.94 -21.20
N ASP A 167 -1.18 -10.15 -20.13
CA ASP A 167 -2.43 -9.44 -19.87
C ASP A 167 -2.69 -8.30 -20.88
N LYS A 168 -1.64 -7.73 -21.49
CA LYS A 168 -1.77 -6.74 -22.58
C LYS A 168 -2.08 -7.39 -23.92
N GLU A 169 -1.49 -8.55 -24.22
CA GLU A 169 -1.79 -9.31 -25.45
C GLU A 169 -3.21 -9.91 -25.41
N SER A 170 -3.72 -10.28 -24.24
CA SER A 170 -5.09 -10.80 -24.06
C SER A 170 -6.20 -9.76 -24.33
N HIS A 171 -5.84 -8.48 -24.48
CA HIS A 171 -6.77 -7.40 -24.83
C HIS A 171 -6.64 -6.90 -26.27
N CYS A 172 -5.77 -7.48 -27.09
CA CYS A 172 -5.67 -7.16 -28.52
C CYS A 172 -6.17 -8.31 -29.42
N ALA A 173 -7.34 -8.06 -30.00
CA ALA A 173 -7.84 -8.60 -31.26
C ALA A 173 -8.29 -10.08 -31.33
N ILE A 174 -9.62 -10.29 -31.21
CA ILE A 174 -10.41 -10.80 -32.34
C ILE A 174 -11.74 -10.02 -32.37
N ILE A 175 -11.83 -8.97 -33.19
CA ILE A 175 -13.13 -8.49 -33.70
C ILE A 175 -13.39 -9.34 -34.95
N VAL A 176 -14.34 -10.27 -34.86
CA VAL A 176 -14.86 -10.97 -36.02
C VAL A 176 -15.90 -10.05 -36.66
N ASP A 177 -15.50 -9.29 -37.68
CA ASP A 177 -16.46 -8.63 -38.56
C ASP A 177 -17.15 -9.70 -39.40
N ASN A 178 -18.37 -10.02 -38.98
CA ASN A 178 -19.25 -10.96 -39.62
C ASN A 178 -20.17 -10.18 -40.57
N GLU A 179 -19.65 -9.70 -41.70
CA GLU A 179 -20.49 -9.10 -42.73
C GLU A 179 -20.94 -10.16 -43.74
N ARG A 180 -22.23 -10.50 -43.62
CA ARG A 180 -23.04 -11.20 -44.61
C ARG A 180 -23.25 -10.32 -45.84
N LYS A 181 -22.87 -10.78 -47.03
CA LYS A 181 -23.76 -10.99 -48.20
C LYS A 181 -23.00 -11.50 -49.42
#